data_AF-G4MSI5-F1
#
_entry.id   AF-G4MSI5-F1
#
_cell.length_a   1.000
_cell.length_b   1.000
_cell.length_c   1.000
_cell.angle_alpha   90.00
_cell.angle_beta   90.00
_cell.angle_gamma   90.00
#
_symmetry.space_group_name_H-M   'P 1'
#
loop_
_entity.id
_entity.type
_entity.pdbx_description
1 polymer ?
#
loop_
_entity_poly.entity_id
_entity_poly.type
_entity_poly.pdbx_seq_one_letter_code
_entity_poly.pdbx_strand_id
1 'polypeptide(L)'
;MLGKSFVFGSLVAFSLLNNVAATTTEELFVMGLGTTIPPNARKGNVGLGDYGGLNPNAVSHLPEKDTKVKLSDQPNRLVSYYKKKDPDATYYVYGIDKNEEALKFALWDMMNGKALNALPAHGGNEVPQEQLDYSAKYVVKKAPIPWHMIKGWWIAAPGHDSTEFHPNPGYSKVPSASLMRKLKFWRA
;
A
#
# COMPACT_ATOMS: atom_id res chain seq x y z
N MET A 1 6.11 18.61 -57.61
CA MET A 1 5.28 19.08 -56.47
C MET A 1 4.91 17.88 -55.59
N LEU A 2 5.83 17.43 -54.73
CA LEU A 2 5.53 16.43 -53.69
C LEU A 2 5.57 17.15 -52.36
N GLY A 3 4.43 17.71 -51.96
CA GLY A 3 4.31 18.55 -50.80
C GLY A 3 3.30 17.99 -49.81
N LYS A 4 3.77 17.70 -48.60
CA LYS A 4 3.05 18.00 -47.35
C LYS A 4 1.77 17.20 -47.06
N SER A 5 1.81 15.87 -47.10
CA SER A 5 0.69 15.07 -46.56
C SER A 5 1.07 13.94 -45.60
N PHE A 6 2.35 13.80 -45.24
CA PHE A 6 2.79 12.70 -44.36
C PHE A 6 3.05 13.10 -42.90
N VAL A 7 2.77 14.34 -42.51
CA VAL A 7 3.11 14.84 -41.15
C VAL A 7 1.90 14.90 -40.20
N PHE A 8 0.67 14.77 -40.72
CA PHE A 8 -0.54 14.87 -39.89
C PHE A 8 -1.01 13.54 -39.26
N GLY A 9 -0.52 12.39 -39.72
CA GLY A 9 -0.89 11.09 -39.16
C GLY A 9 -0.18 10.74 -37.84
N SER A 10 0.99 11.33 -37.59
CA SER A 10 1.85 10.95 -36.45
C SER A 10 1.55 11.73 -35.17
N LEU A 11 0.89 12.89 -35.26
CA LEU A 11 0.66 13.75 -34.10
C LEU A 11 -0.56 13.34 -33.26
N VAL A 12 -1.53 12.63 -33.86
CA VAL A 12 -2.73 12.14 -33.16
C VAL A 12 -2.47 10.79 -32.47
N ALA A 13 -1.51 10.00 -32.95
CA ALA A 13 -1.08 8.78 -32.25
C ALA A 13 -0.26 9.07 -30.98
N PHE A 14 0.34 10.26 -30.87
CA PHE A 14 1.10 10.66 -29.67
C PHE A 14 0.25 11.27 -28.56
N SER A 15 -0.98 11.72 -28.82
CA SER A 15 -1.86 12.24 -27.77
C SER A 15 -2.59 11.14 -26.98
N LEU A 16 -2.64 9.90 -27.50
CA LEU A 16 -3.19 8.74 -26.78
C LEU A 16 -2.14 7.99 -25.94
N LEU A 17 -0.84 8.28 -26.12
CA LEU A 17 0.25 7.69 -25.33
C LEU A 17 0.64 8.53 -24.10
N ASN A 18 0.10 9.75 -23.95
CA ASN A 18 0.33 10.62 -22.79
C ASN A 18 -0.67 10.41 -21.63
N ASN A 19 -1.21 9.19 -21.47
CA ASN A 19 -1.83 8.79 -20.19
C ASN A 19 -0.78 8.39 -19.14
N VAL A 20 0.51 8.48 -19.46
CA VAL A 20 1.57 8.40 -18.46
C VAL A 20 1.74 9.78 -17.83
N ALA A 21 1.32 9.88 -16.55
CA ALA A 21 1.60 10.94 -15.57
C ALA A 21 0.35 11.63 -15.00
N ALA A 22 -0.57 10.85 -14.43
CA ALA A 22 -1.36 11.29 -13.29
C ALA A 22 -1.04 10.43 -12.06
N THR A 23 0.24 10.14 -11.84
CA THR A 23 0.75 9.32 -10.73
C THR A 23 1.00 10.11 -9.44
N THR A 24 0.47 11.33 -9.29
CA THR A 24 0.94 12.25 -8.23
C THR A 24 -0.12 12.83 -7.29
N THR A 25 -1.39 12.42 -7.37
CA THR A 25 -2.43 12.90 -6.41
C THR A 25 -3.14 11.80 -5.63
N GLU A 26 -3.12 10.55 -6.08
CA GLU A 26 -3.71 9.42 -5.34
C GLU A 26 -2.84 8.89 -4.19
N GLU A 27 -1.53 9.16 -4.23
CA GLU A 27 -0.56 8.77 -3.20
C GLU A 27 -0.81 9.43 -1.84
N LEU A 28 -1.49 10.59 -1.81
CA LEU A 28 -1.78 11.34 -0.58
C LEU A 28 -2.74 10.62 0.37
N PHE A 29 -3.50 9.63 -0.12
CA PHE A 29 -4.57 8.98 0.65
C PHE A 29 -4.34 7.51 0.98
N VAL A 30 -3.10 7.02 0.90
CA VAL A 30 -2.78 5.63 1.27
C VAL A 30 -1.80 5.51 2.43
N MET A 31 -1.96 4.46 3.25
CA MET A 31 -0.93 4.01 4.19
C MET A 31 -0.19 2.81 3.60
N GLY A 32 1.10 2.71 3.85
CA GLY A 32 1.95 1.62 3.39
C GLY A 32 1.94 0.44 4.35
N LEU A 33 1.74 -0.76 3.81
CA LEU A 33 2.02 -2.03 4.49
C LEU A 33 3.13 -2.76 3.72
N GLY A 34 4.33 -2.83 4.29
CA GLY A 34 5.47 -3.55 3.74
C GLY A 34 5.54 -4.98 4.26
N THR A 35 5.71 -5.96 3.38
CA THR A 35 5.82 -7.37 3.75
C THR A 35 6.46 -8.21 2.65
N THR A 36 6.88 -9.44 2.95
CA THR A 36 7.30 -10.45 1.98
C THR A 36 6.13 -11.28 1.44
N ILE A 37 4.92 -11.10 1.96
CA ILE A 37 3.73 -11.83 1.52
C ILE A 37 3.27 -11.28 0.15
N PRO A 38 3.23 -12.10 -0.92
CA PRO A 38 2.82 -11.67 -2.25
C PRO A 38 1.31 -11.39 -2.35
N PRO A 39 0.87 -10.67 -3.40
CA PRO A 39 -0.56 -10.40 -3.61
C PRO A 39 -1.33 -11.68 -3.89
N ASN A 40 -0.75 -12.61 -4.65
CA ASN A 40 -1.31 -13.92 -4.95
C ASN A 40 -0.30 -15.01 -4.61
N ALA A 41 -0.81 -16.15 -4.18
CA ALA A 41 -0.05 -17.34 -3.84
C ALA A 41 0.83 -17.77 -5.01
N ARG A 42 2.05 -18.17 -4.70
CA ARG A 42 2.91 -18.92 -5.62
C ARG A 42 3.19 -20.27 -4.98
N LYS A 43 2.81 -21.36 -5.66
CA LYS A 43 3.11 -22.76 -5.32
C LYS A 43 3.29 -23.03 -3.81
N GLY A 44 2.18 -23.09 -3.08
CA GLY A 44 2.17 -23.46 -1.66
C GLY A 44 2.42 -22.31 -0.66
N ASN A 45 2.64 -21.07 -1.13
CA ASN A 45 2.73 -19.90 -0.26
C ASN A 45 1.40 -19.15 -0.14
N VAL A 46 1.22 -18.42 0.96
CA VAL A 46 0.09 -17.53 1.20
C VAL A 46 0.20 -16.27 0.33
N GLY A 47 -0.86 -15.92 -0.40
CA GLY A 47 -1.03 -14.60 -1.01
C GLY A 47 -2.12 -13.80 -0.29
N LEU A 48 -1.93 -12.49 -0.10
CA LEU A 48 -2.92 -11.68 0.62
C LEU A 48 -4.29 -11.66 -0.09
N GLY A 49 -4.32 -11.61 -1.42
CA GLY A 49 -5.54 -11.62 -2.22
C GLY A 49 -6.35 -12.90 -2.06
N ASP A 50 -5.70 -14.06 -2.00
CA ASP A 50 -6.37 -15.36 -1.88
C ASP A 50 -7.14 -15.52 -0.58
N TYR A 51 -6.70 -14.82 0.47
CA TYR A 51 -7.31 -14.86 1.79
C TYR A 51 -8.16 -13.62 2.09
N GLY A 52 -8.39 -12.74 1.10
CA GLY A 52 -9.20 -11.53 1.30
C GLY A 52 -8.51 -10.47 2.17
N GLY A 53 -7.18 -10.41 2.16
CA GLY A 53 -6.36 -9.36 2.77
C GLY A 53 -5.48 -9.85 3.92
N LEU A 54 -4.92 -8.93 4.69
CA LEU A 54 -4.18 -9.25 5.91
C LEU A 54 -5.17 -9.37 7.08
N ASN A 55 -5.61 -10.59 7.38
CA ASN A 55 -6.63 -10.89 8.37
C ASN A 55 -6.30 -12.20 9.14
N PRO A 56 -7.11 -12.63 10.13
CA PRO A 56 -6.77 -13.81 10.94
C PRO A 56 -6.61 -15.09 10.13
N ASN A 57 -7.41 -15.23 9.06
CA ASN A 57 -7.35 -16.38 8.16
C ASN A 57 -6.05 -16.39 7.35
N ALA A 58 -5.63 -15.25 6.78
CA ALA A 58 -4.34 -15.17 6.10
C ALA A 58 -3.17 -15.51 7.05
N VAL A 59 -3.19 -14.95 8.27
CA VAL A 59 -2.13 -15.12 9.25
C VAL A 59 -2.04 -16.55 9.80
N SER A 60 -3.15 -17.29 9.88
CA SER A 60 -3.11 -18.70 10.31
C SER A 60 -2.41 -19.64 9.33
N HIS A 61 -2.24 -19.20 8.07
CA HIS A 61 -1.59 -19.98 7.02
C HIS A 61 -0.15 -19.54 6.74
N LEU A 62 0.33 -18.48 7.40
CA LEU A 62 1.71 -18.01 7.18
C LEU A 62 2.73 -19.04 7.67
N PRO A 63 3.75 -19.35 6.86
CA PRO A 63 4.72 -20.41 7.16
C PRO A 63 5.58 -20.10 8.41
N GLU A 64 5.69 -18.83 8.78
CA GLU A 64 6.45 -18.40 9.96
C GLU A 64 5.51 -17.95 11.09
N LYS A 65 5.82 -18.37 12.33
CA LYS A 65 5.04 -18.00 13.52
C LYS A 65 5.03 -16.50 13.82
N ASP A 66 5.89 -15.69 13.19
CA ASP A 66 6.04 -14.26 13.47
C ASP A 66 6.45 -13.44 12.22
N THR A 67 5.81 -13.69 11.07
CA THR A 67 6.00 -12.86 9.87
C THR A 67 5.89 -11.37 10.23
N LYS A 68 6.93 -10.62 9.87
CA LYS A 68 7.03 -9.19 10.15
C LYS A 68 6.40 -8.39 9.02
N VAL A 69 5.74 -7.31 9.43
CA VAL A 69 5.23 -6.29 8.53
C VAL A 69 5.69 -4.92 8.99
N LYS A 70 5.81 -3.99 8.06
CA LYS A 70 6.12 -2.59 8.34
C LYS A 70 4.93 -1.73 7.98
N LEU A 71 4.68 -0.70 8.78
CA LEU A 71 3.64 0.28 8.55
C LEU A 71 4.29 1.63 8.31
N SER A 72 3.76 2.40 7.36
CA SER A 72 4.19 3.78 7.13
C SER A 72 3.03 4.63 6.65
N ASP A 73 3.03 5.91 6.99
CA ASP A 73 2.15 6.90 6.37
C ASP A 73 2.55 7.25 4.92
N GLN A 74 3.74 6.82 4.49
CA GLN A 74 4.39 7.10 3.20
C GLN A 74 4.92 5.80 2.57
N PRO A 75 4.14 5.13 1.70
CA PRO A 75 4.53 3.87 1.08
C PRO A 75 5.86 3.94 0.31
N ASN A 76 6.13 5.06 -0.36
CA ASN A 76 7.37 5.32 -1.09
C ASN A 76 8.62 5.28 -0.19
N ARG A 77 8.51 5.65 1.09
CA ARG A 77 9.60 5.47 2.06
C ARG A 77 9.87 4.01 2.35
N LEU A 78 8.84 3.16 2.47
CA LEU A 78 9.01 1.72 2.65
C LEU A 78 9.67 1.09 1.42
N VAL A 79 9.24 1.45 0.22
CA VAL A 79 9.86 0.97 -1.03
C VAL A 79 11.35 1.32 -1.05
N SER A 80 11.69 2.59 -0.78
CA SER A 80 13.08 3.08 -0.76
C SER A 80 13.91 2.39 0.34
N TYR A 81 13.31 2.18 1.51
CA TYR A 81 13.93 1.47 2.62
C TYR A 81 14.30 0.03 2.24
N TYR A 82 13.37 -0.73 1.64
CA TYR A 82 13.63 -2.13 1.28
C TYR A 82 14.73 -2.24 0.22
N LYS A 83 14.71 -1.40 -0.81
CA LYS A 83 15.78 -1.36 -1.83
C LYS A 83 17.16 -1.11 -1.25
N LYS A 84 17.24 -0.30 -0.19
CA LYS A 84 18.51 0.02 0.48
C LYS A 84 18.93 -1.06 1.47
N LYS A 85 17.99 -1.56 2.27
CA LYS A 85 18.27 -2.52 3.35
C LYS A 85 18.68 -3.88 2.82
N ASP A 86 17.98 -4.35 1.80
CA ASP A 86 18.08 -5.73 1.33
C ASP A 86 17.74 -5.76 -0.17
N PRO A 87 18.69 -5.33 -1.02
CA PRO A 87 18.43 -5.10 -2.45
C PRO A 87 18.11 -6.37 -3.23
N ASP A 88 18.50 -7.54 -2.71
CA ASP A 88 18.36 -8.83 -3.39
C ASP A 88 17.04 -9.55 -3.05
N ALA A 89 16.36 -9.14 -1.98
CA ALA A 89 15.09 -9.73 -1.58
C ALA A 89 13.89 -9.10 -2.30
N THR A 90 12.77 -9.81 -2.28
CA THR A 90 11.49 -9.32 -2.82
C THR A 90 10.57 -8.90 -1.67
N TYR A 91 10.18 -7.63 -1.69
CA TYR A 91 9.17 -7.07 -0.80
C TYR A 91 8.01 -6.49 -1.60
N TYR A 92 6.83 -6.57 -1.00
CA TYR A 92 5.60 -5.97 -1.49
C TYR A 92 5.21 -4.84 -0.54
N VAL A 93 4.91 -3.67 -1.12
CA VAL A 93 4.41 -2.53 -0.35
C VAL A 93 3.00 -2.25 -0.81
N TYR A 94 2.01 -2.55 0.03
CA TYR A 94 0.60 -2.36 -0.26
C TYR A 94 0.15 -0.95 0.11
N GLY A 95 -0.60 -0.30 -0.77
CA GLY A 95 -1.27 0.96 -0.50
C GLY A 95 -2.67 0.74 0.05
N ILE A 96 -2.88 1.00 1.34
CA ILE A 96 -4.15 0.83 2.05
C ILE A 96 -4.93 2.14 2.01
N ASP A 97 -6.16 2.11 1.53
CA ASP A 97 -7.05 3.28 1.47
C ASP A 97 -7.40 3.80 2.87
N LYS A 98 -7.26 5.12 3.07
CA LYS A 98 -7.51 5.81 4.35
C LYS A 98 -8.99 6.18 4.57
N ASN A 99 -9.91 5.77 3.70
CA ASN A 99 -11.32 6.20 3.74
C ASN A 99 -12.15 5.56 4.87
N GLU A 100 -11.73 4.42 5.40
CA GLU A 100 -12.33 3.83 6.59
C GLU A 100 -11.67 4.40 7.85
N GLU A 101 -12.38 5.27 8.57
CA GLU A 101 -11.84 5.99 9.73
C GLU A 101 -11.32 5.04 10.81
N ALA A 102 -12.05 3.97 11.14
CA ALA A 102 -11.66 3.03 12.19
C ALA A 102 -10.32 2.33 11.87
N LEU A 103 -10.19 1.79 10.65
CA LEU A 103 -8.95 1.17 10.19
C LEU A 103 -7.80 2.19 10.16
N LYS A 104 -8.07 3.39 9.63
CA LYS A 104 -7.11 4.49 9.61
C LYS A 104 -6.58 4.82 11.01
N PHE A 105 -7.47 5.03 11.98
CA PHE A 105 -7.08 5.37 13.34
C PHE A 105 -6.28 4.24 14.00
N ALA A 106 -6.69 2.99 13.82
CA ALA A 106 -5.96 1.85 14.39
C ALA A 106 -4.54 1.70 13.81
N LEU A 107 -4.37 1.86 12.49
CA LEU A 107 -3.06 1.83 11.85
C LEU A 107 -2.20 3.03 12.25
N TRP A 108 -2.79 4.23 12.34
CA TRP A 108 -2.10 5.44 12.77
C TRP A 108 -1.66 5.38 14.24
N ASP A 109 -2.50 4.88 15.13
CA ASP A 109 -2.17 4.64 16.54
C ASP A 109 -1.03 3.64 16.69
N MET A 110 -1.02 2.56 15.90
CA MET A 110 0.09 1.60 15.93
C MET A 110 1.41 2.24 15.51
N MET A 111 1.42 3.03 14.43
CA MET A 111 2.63 3.71 13.93
C MET A 111 3.16 4.73 14.94
N ASN A 112 2.29 5.59 15.47
CA ASN A 112 2.70 6.70 16.34
C ASN A 112 2.83 6.29 17.80
N GLY A 113 1.88 5.51 18.34
CA GLY A 113 1.94 5.03 19.71
C GLY A 113 3.17 4.17 19.99
N LYS A 114 3.63 3.36 19.03
CA LYS A 114 4.90 2.62 19.15
C LYS A 114 6.12 3.53 18.95
N ALA A 115 6.10 4.43 17.97
CA ALA A 115 7.20 5.38 17.78
C ALA A 115 7.43 6.25 19.03
N LEU A 116 6.35 6.73 19.65
CA LEU A 116 6.40 7.52 20.88
C LEU A 116 6.93 6.70 22.07
N ASN A 117 6.51 5.44 22.22
CA ASN A 117 6.99 4.55 23.30
C ASN A 117 8.43 4.02 23.07
N ALA A 118 8.91 4.05 21.83
CA ALA A 118 10.26 3.62 21.47
C ALA A 118 11.31 4.72 21.66
N LEU A 119 10.91 5.95 22.02
CA LEU A 119 11.80 7.01 22.46
C LEU A 119 12.25 6.71 23.91
N PRO A 120 13.51 6.34 24.15
CA PRO A 120 14.04 6.35 25.51
C PRO A 120 13.98 7.80 26.01
N ALA A 121 13.87 7.99 27.33
CA ALA A 121 13.74 9.29 27.99
C ALA A 121 14.92 10.28 27.83
N HIS A 122 15.67 10.24 26.72
CA HIS A 122 16.71 11.20 26.37
C HIS A 122 16.68 11.53 24.86
N GLY A 123 16.37 12.80 24.54
CA GLY A 123 16.91 13.49 23.36
C GLY A 123 16.23 13.24 22.01
N GLY A 124 14.92 13.49 21.90
CA GLY A 124 14.32 14.15 20.72
C GLY A 124 14.36 13.49 19.32
N ASN A 125 14.91 12.30 19.13
CA ASN A 125 15.01 11.69 17.80
C ASN A 125 13.93 10.62 17.59
N GLU A 126 12.85 11.01 16.88
CA GLU A 126 11.80 10.11 16.40
C GLU A 126 12.40 8.90 15.67
N VAL A 127 12.01 7.68 16.07
CA VAL A 127 12.38 6.46 15.33
C VAL A 127 11.60 6.46 14.01
N PRO A 128 12.27 6.41 12.84
CA PRO A 128 11.55 6.41 11.56
C PRO A 128 10.61 5.20 11.47
N GLN A 129 9.37 5.41 11.02
CA GLN A 129 8.32 4.38 11.01
C GLN A 129 8.75 3.13 10.23
N GLU A 130 9.50 3.31 9.14
CA GLU A 130 10.05 2.24 8.30
C GLU A 130 11.05 1.33 9.05
N GLN A 131 11.55 1.73 10.21
CA GLN A 131 12.45 0.91 11.03
C GLN A 131 11.68 0.02 12.02
N LEU A 132 10.39 0.27 12.25
CA LEU A 132 9.57 -0.50 13.18
C LEU A 132 8.99 -1.76 12.52
N ASP A 133 9.36 -2.93 13.04
CA ASP A 133 8.72 -4.19 12.68
C ASP A 133 7.53 -4.49 13.59
N TYR A 134 6.41 -4.88 12.98
CA TYR A 134 5.21 -5.36 13.66
C TYR A 134 5.02 -6.83 13.33
N SER A 135 4.57 -7.62 14.31
CA SER A 135 4.07 -8.97 14.02
C SER A 135 2.78 -8.88 13.21
N ALA A 136 2.64 -9.65 12.14
CA ALA A 136 1.40 -9.72 11.37
C ALA A 136 0.19 -10.09 12.27
N LYS A 137 0.39 -10.98 13.25
CA LYS A 137 -0.62 -11.36 14.27
C LYS A 137 -1.08 -10.16 15.09
N TYR A 138 -0.14 -9.30 15.49
CA TYR A 138 -0.45 -8.11 16.27
C TYR A 138 -1.27 -7.12 15.44
N VAL A 139 -0.84 -6.85 14.20
CA VAL A 139 -1.55 -5.94 13.28
C VAL A 139 -2.97 -6.43 13.05
N VAL A 140 -3.15 -7.70 12.69
CA VAL A 140 -4.48 -8.28 12.44
C VAL A 140 -5.40 -8.25 13.65
N LYS A 141 -4.87 -8.45 14.87
CA LYS A 141 -5.67 -8.37 16.10
C LYS A 141 -6.22 -6.95 16.34
N LYS A 142 -5.51 -5.92 15.89
CA LYS A 142 -5.85 -4.50 16.09
C LYS A 142 -6.60 -3.89 14.91
N ALA A 143 -6.22 -4.28 13.70
CA ALA A 143 -6.58 -3.66 12.45
C ALA A 143 -6.47 -4.72 11.33
N PRO A 144 -7.44 -5.64 11.20
CA PRO A 144 -7.50 -6.49 10.03
C PRO A 144 -7.67 -5.60 8.79
N ILE A 145 -6.91 -5.88 7.73
CA ILE A 145 -6.88 -5.09 6.50
C ILE A 145 -7.53 -5.92 5.40
N PRO A 146 -8.80 -5.63 5.03
CA PRO A 146 -9.49 -6.34 3.98
C PRO A 146 -8.85 -6.09 2.61
N TRP A 147 -8.91 -7.08 1.72
CA TRP A 147 -8.39 -6.95 0.36
C TRP A 147 -9.02 -5.79 -0.41
N HIS A 148 -10.32 -5.57 -0.23
CA HIS A 148 -11.04 -4.49 -0.92
C HIS A 148 -10.63 -3.08 -0.46
N MET A 149 -9.86 -2.96 0.62
CA MET A 149 -9.28 -1.71 1.12
C MET A 149 -7.86 -1.46 0.61
N ILE A 150 -7.24 -2.43 -0.06
CA ILE A 150 -5.91 -2.30 -0.65
C ILE A 150 -6.09 -1.77 -2.07
N LYS A 151 -5.61 -0.56 -2.36
CA LYS A 151 -5.68 0.04 -3.71
C LYS A 151 -4.81 -0.68 -4.73
N GLY A 152 -3.72 -1.28 -4.27
CA GLY A 152 -2.68 -1.90 -5.09
C GLY A 152 -1.38 -2.02 -4.33
N TRP A 153 -0.29 -2.31 -5.04
CA TRP A 153 1.03 -2.49 -4.43
C TRP A 153 2.17 -2.10 -5.36
N TRP A 154 3.31 -1.78 -4.75
CA TRP A 154 4.61 -1.68 -5.41
C TRP A 154 5.44 -2.93 -5.11
N ILE A 155 6.40 -3.21 -5.99
CA ILE A 155 7.37 -4.30 -5.80
C ILE A 155 8.76 -3.70 -5.60
N ALA A 156 9.39 -4.01 -4.47
CA ALA A 156 10.79 -3.72 -4.21
C ALA A 156 11.57 -5.03 -4.33
N ALA A 157 12.14 -5.28 -5.52
CA ALA A 157 12.91 -6.48 -5.85
C ALA A 157 13.95 -6.20 -6.94
N PRO A 158 15.02 -7.03 -7.07
CA PRO A 158 15.95 -6.95 -8.19
C PRO A 158 15.25 -7.00 -9.54
N GLY A 159 15.63 -6.11 -10.45
CA GLY A 159 15.11 -6.10 -11.82
C GLY A 159 13.66 -5.61 -11.97
N HIS A 160 13.01 -5.17 -10.89
CA HIS A 160 11.68 -4.56 -10.94
C HIS A 160 11.76 -3.02 -10.91
N ASP A 161 10.91 -2.36 -11.68
CA ASP A 161 10.69 -0.92 -11.53
C ASP A 161 9.88 -0.66 -10.26
N SER A 162 10.57 -0.17 -9.23
CA SER A 162 9.97 0.11 -7.92
C SER A 162 8.98 1.30 -7.92
N THR A 163 8.90 2.06 -9.02
CA THR A 163 7.92 3.14 -9.19
C THR A 163 6.62 2.64 -9.82
N GLU A 164 6.63 1.44 -10.40
CA GLU A 164 5.45 0.82 -10.99
C GLU A 164 4.44 0.44 -9.89
N PHE A 165 3.23 0.98 -10.02
CA PHE A 165 2.11 0.64 -9.16
C PHE A 165 1.22 -0.40 -9.83
N HIS A 166 1.02 -1.53 -9.16
CA HIS A 166 0.12 -2.59 -9.61
C HIS A 166 -1.26 -2.40 -8.97
N PRO A 167 -2.29 -2.01 -9.73
CA PRO A 167 -3.62 -1.79 -9.17
C PRO A 167 -4.25 -3.10 -8.72
N ASN A 168 -4.99 -3.05 -7.61
CA ASN A 168 -5.76 -4.19 -7.12
C ASN A 168 -7.15 -4.19 -7.77
N PRO A 169 -7.52 -5.20 -8.59
CA PRO A 169 -8.86 -5.27 -9.18
C PRO A 169 -9.97 -5.52 -8.15
N GLY A 170 -9.61 -6.03 -6.96
CA GLY A 170 -10.54 -6.22 -5.85
C GLY A 170 -10.79 -4.97 -5.02
N TYR A 171 -10.10 -3.86 -5.29
CA TYR A 171 -10.29 -2.60 -4.58
C TYR A 171 -11.69 -2.03 -4.84
N SER A 172 -12.39 -1.69 -3.77
CA SER A 172 -13.64 -0.95 -3.85
C SER A 172 -13.55 0.26 -2.92
N LYS A 173 -13.64 1.45 -3.50
CA LYS A 173 -13.61 2.70 -2.72
C LYS A 173 -14.79 2.71 -1.76
N VAL A 174 -14.51 2.58 -0.47
CA VAL A 174 -15.53 2.74 0.56
C VAL A 174 -15.88 4.22 0.62
N PRO A 175 -17.18 4.60 0.47
CA PRO A 175 -17.59 5.98 0.64
C PRO A 175 -17.16 6.49 2.03
N SER A 176 -16.54 7.67 2.09
CA SER A 176 -16.10 8.20 3.38
C SER A 176 -17.28 8.32 4.36
N ALA A 177 -17.03 8.13 5.66
CA ALA A 177 -18.07 8.24 6.68
C ALA A 177 -18.80 9.60 6.65
N SER A 178 -18.09 10.66 6.25
CA SER A 178 -18.64 12.00 6.00
C SER A 178 -19.62 12.02 4.82
N LEU A 179 -19.29 11.35 3.71
CA LEU A 179 -20.18 11.21 2.54
C LEU A 179 -21.42 10.36 2.90
N MET A 180 -21.23 9.27 3.65
CA MET A 180 -22.34 8.43 4.13
C MET A 180 -23.27 9.16 5.12
N ARG A 181 -22.74 10.01 6.01
CA ARG A 181 -23.57 10.89 6.86
C ARG A 181 -24.37 11.88 6.01
N LYS A 182 -23.73 12.55 5.04
CA LYS A 182 -24.43 13.48 4.13
C LYS A 182 -25.53 12.79 3.31
N LEU A 183 -25.29 11.57 2.83
CA LEU A 183 -26.28 10.78 2.10
C LEU A 183 -27.45 10.29 2.98
N LYS A 184 -27.19 9.98 4.26
CA LYS A 184 -28.26 9.65 5.23
C LYS A 184 -29.16 10.85 5.54
N PHE A 185 -28.61 12.07 5.62
CA PHE A 185 -29.40 13.28 5.83
C PHE A 185 -30.26 13.69 4.62
N TRP A 186 -29.98 13.19 3.42
CA TRP A 186 -30.76 13.45 2.21
C TRP A 186 -31.92 12.47 1.98
N ARG A 187 -32.03 11.43 2.80
CA ARG A 187 -33.10 10.41 2.73
C ARG A 187 -34.14 10.52 3.86
N ALA A 188 -34.16 11.64 4.60
CA ALA A 188 -35.13 11.95 5.64
C ALA A 188 -36.05 13.09 5.20
#